data_AF-A0AAU5CUM0-F1
#
_entry.id   AF-A0AAU5CUM0-F1
#
_cell.length_a   1.000
_cell.length_b   1.000
_cell.length_c   1.000
_cell.angle_alpha   90.00
_cell.angle_beta   90.00
_cell.angle_gamma   90.00
#
_symmetry.space_group_name_H-M   'P 1'
#
loop_
_entity.id
_entity.type
_entity.pdbx_description
1 polymer ?
#
loop_
_entity_poly.entity_id
_entity_poly.type
_entity_poly.pdbx_seq_one_letter_code
_entity_poly.pdbx_strand_id
1 'polypeptide(L)'
;MGIDPEEVNRQQYAQWIRNHVQPYLPDLDIFELTDSTKTVLVVDVPASEMAPHFVYGGAARDKEQQAAVIPYRDNDHTAWMAEPRIERAYRDRFARVGRADEEIQRHIDFTTQTIAAHASVPSAWFVAVSRPQRPLPRGAYTMSRDEAREVLEAAQTRARHLNPREPVPGPLVGVGPDTRLNPRPGLRRWV
;
A
#
# COMPACT_ATOMS: atom_id res chain seq x y z
N MET A 1 7.35 21.20 -25.57
CA MET A 1 6.35 20.43 -24.80
C MET A 1 6.91 20.21 -23.40
N GLY A 2 6.70 21.20 -22.54
CA GLY A 2 6.97 21.19 -21.11
C GLY A 2 5.89 22.07 -20.47
N ILE A 3 5.63 21.90 -19.18
CA ILE A 3 4.74 22.79 -18.43
C ILE A 3 5.51 23.99 -17.90
N ASP A 4 4.83 25.12 -17.73
CA ASP A 4 5.37 26.22 -16.92
C ASP A 4 5.14 25.89 -15.43
N PRO A 5 6.19 25.64 -14.63
CA PRO A 5 6.04 25.30 -13.22
C PRO A 5 5.37 26.41 -12.40
N GLU A 6 5.52 27.68 -12.79
CA GLU A 6 4.90 28.80 -12.07
C GLU A 6 3.37 28.83 -12.23
N GLU A 7 2.86 28.21 -13.30
CA GLU A 7 1.43 28.10 -13.59
C GLU A 7 0.80 26.80 -13.04
N VAL A 8 1.59 25.87 -12.49
CA VAL A 8 1.09 24.59 -11.95
C VAL A 8 0.33 24.81 -10.65
N ASN A 9 -1.00 24.66 -10.70
CA ASN A 9 -1.84 24.66 -9.53
C ASN A 9 -2.16 23.23 -9.06
N ARG A 10 -1.29 22.67 -8.20
CA ARG A 10 -1.46 21.31 -7.65
C ARG A 10 -2.76 21.13 -6.87
N GLN A 11 -3.21 22.17 -6.17
CA GLN A 11 -4.47 22.14 -5.42
C GLN A 11 -5.68 22.01 -6.36
N GLN A 12 -5.64 22.69 -7.50
CA GLN A 12 -6.67 22.58 -8.54
C GLN A 12 -6.72 21.16 -9.11
N TYR A 13 -5.58 20.53 -9.39
CA TYR A 13 -5.56 19.14 -9.87
C TYR A 13 -6.08 18.15 -8.83
N ALA A 14 -5.67 18.29 -7.57
CA ALA A 14 -6.19 17.46 -6.48
C ALA A 14 -7.71 17.63 -6.32
N GLN A 15 -8.21 18.87 -6.40
CA GLN A 15 -9.64 19.16 -6.35
C GLN A 15 -10.39 18.57 -7.54
N TRP A 16 -9.80 18.62 -8.74
CA TRP A 16 -10.39 18.02 -9.93
C TRP A 16 -10.52 16.49 -9.76
N ILE A 17 -9.45 15.81 -9.34
CA ILE A 17 -9.44 14.36 -9.08
C ILE A 17 -10.51 14.01 -8.05
N ARG A 18 -10.57 14.75 -6.94
CA ARG A 18 -11.55 14.53 -5.87
C ARG A 18 -13.00 14.59 -6.38
N ASN A 19 -13.28 15.49 -7.30
CA ASN A 19 -14.64 15.71 -7.80
C ASN A 19 -15.03 14.76 -8.93
N HIS A 20 -14.05 14.29 -9.71
CA HIS A 20 -14.32 13.58 -10.97
C HIS A 20 -13.90 12.11 -10.96
N VAL A 21 -13.17 11.64 -9.93
CA VAL A 21 -12.75 10.24 -9.82
C VAL A 21 -13.46 9.57 -8.66
N GLN A 22 -14.21 8.50 -8.94
CA GLN A 22 -14.99 7.76 -7.95
C GLN A 22 -14.78 6.24 -8.07
N PRO A 23 -14.56 5.48 -6.98
CA PRO A 23 -14.27 5.96 -5.63
C PRO A 23 -13.08 6.92 -5.62
N TYR A 24 -12.98 7.77 -4.59
CA TYR A 24 -11.86 8.70 -4.47
C TYR A 24 -10.53 7.94 -4.54
N LEU A 25 -9.56 8.51 -5.23
CA LEU A 25 -8.21 7.97 -5.38
C LEU A 25 -7.26 8.71 -4.42
N PRO A 26 -7.00 8.16 -3.22
CA PRO A 26 -6.10 8.79 -2.25
C PRO A 26 -4.64 8.56 -2.63
N ASP A 27 -3.74 9.27 -1.96
CA ASP A 27 -2.29 9.03 -1.96
C ASP A 27 -1.64 9.13 -3.35
N LEU A 28 -2.11 10.10 -4.12
CA LEU A 28 -1.54 10.45 -5.41
C LEU A 28 -0.50 11.55 -5.22
N ASP A 29 0.72 11.29 -5.69
CA ASP A 29 1.83 12.23 -5.59
C ASP A 29 2.00 12.99 -6.90
N ILE A 30 1.99 14.33 -6.80
CA ILE A 30 2.23 15.23 -7.93
C ILE A 30 3.52 15.99 -7.67
N PHE A 31 4.52 15.75 -8.52
CA PHE A 31 5.81 16.41 -8.44
C PHE A 31 6.31 16.82 -9.82
N GLU A 32 7.17 17.82 -9.85
CA GLU A 32 7.79 18.30 -11.08
C GLU A 32 9.16 17.65 -11.25
N LEU A 33 9.49 17.28 -12.48
CA LEU A 33 10.84 16.93 -12.88
C LEU A 33 11.33 17.97 -13.88
N THR A 34 12.45 18.61 -13.55
CA THR A 34 13.05 19.67 -14.36
C THR A 34 14.40 19.20 -14.88
N ASP A 35 14.57 19.22 -16.20
CA ASP A 35 15.88 19.13 -16.85
C ASP A 35 16.42 20.52 -17.21
N SER A 36 17.57 20.60 -17.90
CA SER A 36 18.19 21.88 -18.28
C SER A 36 17.35 22.78 -19.20
N THR A 37 16.26 22.26 -19.77
CA THR A 37 15.47 22.93 -20.81
C THR A 37 13.96 22.81 -20.64
N LYS A 38 13.47 21.90 -19.79
CA LYS A 38 12.06 21.52 -19.69
C LYS A 38 11.68 21.11 -18.28
N THR A 39 10.47 21.47 -17.91
CA THR A 39 9.78 20.93 -16.73
C THR A 39 8.63 20.05 -17.16
N VAL A 40 8.49 18.89 -16.52
CA VAL A 40 7.35 17.98 -16.70
C VAL A 40 6.66 17.74 -15.37
N LEU A 41 5.33 17.65 -15.40
CA LEU A 41 4.54 17.23 -14.25
C LEU A 41 4.46 15.71 -14.24
N VAL A 42 4.93 15.10 -13.16
CA VAL A 42 4.80 13.67 -12.91
C VAL A 42 3.71 13.45 -11.89
N VAL A 43 2.83 12.50 -12.20
CA VAL A 43 1.77 12.06 -11.30
C VAL A 43 1.98 10.58 -11.03
N ASP A 44 2.41 10.23 -9.82
CA ASP A 44 2.49 8.84 -9.40
C ASP A 44 1.13 8.39 -8.90
N VAL A 45 0.61 7.33 -9.53
CA VAL A 45 -0.72 6.78 -9.25
C VAL A 45 -0.54 5.37 -8.71
N PRO A 46 -0.69 5.15 -7.40
CA PRO A 46 -0.50 3.81 -6.82
C PRO A 46 -1.62 2.86 -7.26
N ALA A 47 -1.33 1.55 -7.17
CA ALA A 47 -2.36 0.55 -7.32
C ALA A 47 -3.42 0.71 -6.23
N SER A 48 -4.67 0.92 -6.63
CA SER A 48 -5.78 1.16 -5.71
C SER A 48 -6.53 -0.12 -5.36
N GLU A 49 -6.76 -0.34 -4.07
CA GLU A 49 -7.62 -1.41 -3.57
C GLU A 49 -9.08 -1.22 -4.00
N MET A 50 -9.49 0.04 -4.16
CA MET A 50 -10.85 0.46 -4.47
C MET A 50 -11.18 0.38 -5.96
N ALA A 51 -10.20 0.05 -6.80
CA ALA A 51 -10.40 -0.16 -8.22
C ALA A 51 -11.53 -1.18 -8.49
N PRO A 52 -12.38 -0.96 -9.51
CA PRO A 52 -12.24 0.05 -10.57
C PRO A 52 -12.64 1.48 -10.14
N HIS A 53 -12.08 2.48 -10.85
CA HIS A 53 -12.42 3.89 -10.67
C HIS A 53 -13.13 4.43 -11.92
N PHE A 54 -14.23 5.15 -11.72
CA PHE A 54 -14.96 5.92 -12.69
C PHE A 54 -14.36 7.32 -12.78
N VAL A 55 -14.24 7.82 -14.01
CA VAL A 55 -13.85 9.19 -14.31
C VAL A 55 -15.03 9.87 -15.00
N TYR A 56 -15.46 10.99 -14.44
CA TYR A 56 -16.56 11.80 -14.96
C TYR A 56 -16.02 13.03 -15.70
N GLY A 57 -16.69 13.44 -16.77
CA GLY A 57 -16.47 14.75 -17.40
C GLY A 57 -15.14 14.90 -18.16
N GLY A 58 -14.62 13.80 -18.74
CA GLY A 58 -13.39 13.78 -19.53
C GLY A 58 -13.47 14.61 -20.83
N ALA A 59 -14.61 14.61 -21.53
CA ALA A 59 -14.89 15.47 -22.69
C ALA A 59 -16.15 16.33 -22.50
N ALA A 60 -16.30 17.38 -23.32
CA ALA A 60 -17.47 18.28 -23.28
C ALA A 60 -18.81 17.53 -23.45
N ARG A 61 -18.85 16.54 -24.35
CA ARG A 61 -20.01 15.65 -24.52
C ARG A 61 -20.26 14.73 -23.33
N ASP A 62 -19.19 14.26 -22.67
CA ASP A 62 -19.32 13.39 -21.49
C ASP A 62 -19.89 14.14 -20.29
N LYS A 63 -19.62 15.45 -20.19
CA LYS A 63 -20.20 16.33 -19.17
C LYS A 63 -21.70 16.51 -19.35
N GLU A 64 -22.17 16.65 -20.60
CA GLU A 64 -23.60 16.77 -20.92
C GLU A 64 -24.36 15.46 -20.65
N GLN A 65 -23.73 14.31 -20.91
CA GLN A 65 -24.35 13.00 -20.75
C GLN A 65 -24.13 12.36 -19.37
N GLN A 66 -23.35 13.00 -18.49
CA GLN A 66 -22.83 12.42 -17.24
C GLN A 66 -22.21 11.02 -17.46
N ALA A 67 -21.65 10.78 -18.64
CA ALA A 67 -21.11 9.49 -19.00
C ALA A 67 -19.84 9.23 -18.17
N ALA A 68 -19.85 8.12 -17.45
CA ALA A 68 -18.72 7.69 -16.65
C ALA A 68 -17.87 6.71 -17.47
N VAL A 69 -16.58 6.96 -17.54
CA VAL A 69 -15.63 6.05 -18.18
C VAL A 69 -14.75 5.40 -17.12
N ILE A 70 -14.41 4.13 -17.31
CA ILE A 70 -13.58 3.38 -16.37
C ILE A 70 -12.27 3.05 -17.08
N PRO A 71 -11.22 3.85 -16.87
CA PRO A 71 -9.93 3.62 -17.50
C PRO A 71 -9.26 2.37 -16.96
N TYR A 72 -8.53 1.70 -17.82
CA TYR A 72 -7.49 0.76 -17.44
C TYR A 72 -6.26 0.99 -18.31
N ARG A 73 -5.09 0.67 -17.76
CA ARG A 73 -3.83 0.71 -18.52
C ARG A 73 -3.69 -0.58 -19.32
N ASP A 74 -3.52 -0.42 -20.62
CA ASP A 74 -3.12 -1.47 -21.53
C ASP A 74 -1.75 -1.09 -22.10
N ASN A 75 -0.70 -1.62 -21.48
CA ASN A 75 0.68 -1.27 -21.79
C ASN A 75 0.92 0.26 -21.77
N ASP A 76 1.17 0.86 -22.92
CA ASP A 76 1.51 2.27 -23.12
C ASP A 76 0.29 3.19 -23.28
N HIS A 77 -0.91 2.64 -23.47
CA HIS A 77 -2.12 3.42 -23.66
C HIS A 77 -3.18 3.18 -22.58
N THR A 78 -4.17 4.06 -22.57
CA THR A 78 -5.34 3.95 -21.69
C THR A 78 -6.53 3.54 -22.54
N ALA A 79 -7.22 2.48 -22.12
CA ALA A 79 -8.43 2.01 -22.74
C ALA A 79 -9.59 2.03 -21.74
N TRP A 80 -10.82 1.93 -22.24
CA TRP A 80 -12.04 1.98 -21.43
C TRP A 80 -12.58 0.57 -21.20
N MET A 81 -12.93 0.25 -19.95
CA MET A 81 -13.48 -1.07 -19.63
C MET A 81 -14.87 -1.25 -20.25
N ALA A 82 -15.07 -2.37 -20.95
CA ALA A 82 -16.39 -2.86 -21.32
C ALA A 82 -17.08 -3.52 -20.11
N GLU A 83 -18.41 -3.66 -20.15
CA GLU A 83 -19.25 -4.17 -19.05
C GLU A 83 -18.73 -5.46 -18.40
N PRO A 84 -18.35 -6.53 -19.13
CA PRO A 84 -17.85 -7.76 -18.49
C PRO A 84 -16.53 -7.56 -17.73
N ARG A 85 -15.72 -6.59 -18.15
CA ARG A 85 -14.45 -6.25 -17.49
C ARG A 85 -14.69 -5.45 -16.23
N ILE A 86 -15.70 -4.59 -16.22
CA ILE A 86 -16.15 -3.86 -15.02
C ILE A 86 -16.63 -4.86 -13.99
N GLU A 87 -17.50 -5.81 -14.39
CA GLU A 87 -17.99 -6.87 -13.50
C GLU A 87 -16.83 -7.64 -12.87
N ARG A 88 -15.88 -8.10 -13.69
CA ARG A 88 -14.69 -8.82 -13.19
C ARG A 88 -13.88 -7.97 -12.21
N ALA A 89 -13.64 -6.69 -12.52
CA ALA A 89 -12.89 -5.80 -11.65
C ALA A 89 -13.55 -5.64 -10.27
N TYR A 90 -14.88 -5.56 -10.22
CA TYR A 90 -15.62 -5.54 -8.96
C TYR A 90 -15.54 -6.84 -8.18
N ARG A 91 -15.68 -8.00 -8.85
CA ARG A 91 -15.48 -9.30 -8.20
C ARG A 91 -14.07 -9.42 -7.61
N ASP A 92 -13.05 -9.01 -8.36
CA ASP A 92 -11.66 -9.01 -7.90
C ASP A 92 -11.47 -8.09 -6.68
N ARG A 93 -12.15 -6.94 -6.65
CA ARG A 93 -12.14 -6.03 -5.49
C ARG A 93 -12.68 -6.71 -4.24
N PHE A 94 -13.90 -7.27 -4.31
CA PHE A 94 -14.49 -7.92 -3.14
C PHE A 94 -13.68 -9.13 -2.67
N ALA A 95 -13.11 -9.90 -3.61
CA ALA A 95 -12.20 -10.99 -3.29
C ALA A 95 -10.90 -10.53 -2.62
N ARG A 96 -10.38 -9.33 -2.93
CA ARG A 96 -9.23 -8.75 -2.21
C ARG A 96 -9.59 -8.35 -0.78
N VAL A 97 -10.73 -7.70 -0.60
CA VAL A 97 -11.23 -7.28 0.73
C VAL A 97 -11.46 -8.51 1.62
N GLY A 98 -12.19 -9.52 1.13
CA GLY A 98 -12.43 -10.74 1.91
C GLY A 98 -11.15 -11.47 2.30
N ARG A 99 -10.18 -11.61 1.37
CA ARG A 99 -8.88 -12.20 1.69
C ARG A 99 -8.08 -11.39 2.71
N ALA A 100 -8.16 -10.06 2.66
CA ALA A 100 -7.48 -9.20 3.62
C ALA A 100 -8.01 -9.42 5.04
N ASP A 101 -9.33 -9.49 5.21
CA ASP A 101 -9.97 -9.74 6.50
C ASP A 101 -9.62 -11.14 7.05
N GLU A 102 -9.69 -12.17 6.19
CA GLU A 102 -9.30 -13.53 6.55
C GLU A 102 -7.82 -13.64 6.95
N GLU A 103 -6.93 -12.89 6.31
CA GLU A 103 -5.50 -12.87 6.68
C GLU A 103 -5.27 -12.15 8.00
N ILE A 104 -5.96 -11.02 8.25
CA ILE A 104 -5.90 -10.31 9.53
C ILE A 104 -6.36 -11.23 10.66
N GLN A 105 -7.50 -11.92 10.49
CA GLN A 105 -8.00 -12.84 11.51
C GLN A 105 -7.01 -13.97 11.77
N ARG A 106 -6.44 -14.57 10.71
CA ARG A 106 -5.38 -15.59 10.84
C ARG A 106 -4.16 -15.06 11.61
N HIS A 107 -3.76 -13.81 11.40
CA HIS A 107 -2.64 -13.21 12.13
C HIS A 107 -2.98 -12.98 13.61
N ILE A 108 -4.21 -12.56 13.94
CA ILE A 108 -4.69 -12.43 15.32
C ILE A 108 -4.66 -13.78 16.02
N ASP A 109 -5.25 -14.81 15.39
CA ASP A 109 -5.35 -16.16 15.96
C ASP A 109 -3.96 -16.74 16.19
N PHE A 110 -3.09 -16.69 15.18
CA PHE A 110 -1.72 -17.17 15.27
C PHE A 110 -0.92 -16.48 16.38
N THR A 111 -1.02 -15.15 16.46
CA THR A 111 -0.28 -14.36 17.47
C THR A 111 -0.80 -14.68 18.87
N THR A 112 -2.11 -14.75 19.05
CA THR A 112 -2.74 -15.07 20.34
C THR A 112 -2.38 -16.47 20.82
N GLN A 113 -2.45 -17.47 19.92
CA GLN A 113 -2.05 -18.85 20.23
C GLN A 113 -0.56 -18.93 20.58
N THR A 114 0.30 -18.22 19.85
CA THR A 114 1.75 -18.22 20.11
C THR A 114 2.04 -17.65 21.50
N ILE A 115 1.40 -16.54 21.88
CA ILE A 115 1.57 -15.93 23.20
C ILE A 115 1.05 -16.86 24.30
N ALA A 116 -0.15 -17.42 24.13
CA ALA A 116 -0.78 -18.29 25.11
C ALA A 116 -0.03 -19.61 25.32
N ALA A 117 0.49 -20.22 24.24
CA ALA A 117 1.20 -21.50 24.30
C ALA A 117 2.50 -21.44 25.12
N HIS A 118 3.06 -20.26 25.30
CA HIS A 118 4.34 -20.08 25.99
C HIS A 118 4.22 -19.27 27.29
N ALA A 119 2.99 -19.00 27.75
CA ALA A 119 2.77 -18.23 28.96
C ALA A 119 1.99 -19.06 29.98
N SER A 120 2.57 -19.22 31.18
CA SER A 120 1.91 -19.87 32.32
C SER A 120 0.88 -18.97 33.01
N VAL A 121 0.90 -17.67 32.70
CA VAL A 121 -0.03 -16.63 33.15
C VAL A 121 -0.36 -15.70 31.96
N PRO A 122 -1.53 -15.03 31.92
CA PRO A 122 -1.86 -14.10 30.84
C PRO A 122 -0.77 -13.03 30.67
N SER A 123 -0.04 -13.08 29.54
CA SER A 123 1.17 -12.27 29.31
C SER A 123 0.96 -11.08 28.39
N ALA A 124 -0.19 -10.99 27.72
CA ALA A 124 -0.58 -9.85 26.90
C ALA A 124 -2.01 -9.42 27.22
N TRP A 125 -2.21 -8.12 27.42
CA TRP A 125 -3.53 -7.50 27.63
C TRP A 125 -4.16 -7.00 26.33
N PHE A 126 -3.37 -6.91 25.25
CA PHE A 126 -3.79 -6.45 23.94
C PHE A 126 -2.92 -7.06 22.84
N VAL A 127 -3.55 -7.51 21.75
CA VAL A 127 -2.87 -8.01 20.55
C VAL A 127 -3.34 -7.15 19.37
N ALA A 128 -2.40 -6.54 18.66
CA ALA A 128 -2.65 -5.85 17.41
C ALA A 128 -1.84 -6.49 16.29
N VAL A 129 -2.46 -6.60 15.12
CA VAL A 129 -1.81 -7.01 13.88
C VAL A 129 -2.09 -5.97 12.82
N SER A 130 -1.17 -5.80 11.89
CA SER A 130 -1.34 -4.92 10.74
C SER A 130 -0.81 -5.62 9.49
N ARG A 131 -1.43 -5.29 8.35
CA ARG A 131 -1.04 -5.81 7.04
C ARG A 131 -0.94 -4.65 6.06
N PRO A 132 0.22 -4.45 5.40
CA PRO A 132 0.30 -3.55 4.26
C PRO A 132 -0.62 -4.05 3.14
N GLN A 133 -1.57 -3.23 2.72
CA GLN A 133 -2.54 -3.58 1.67
C GLN A 133 -2.12 -3.08 0.28
N ARG A 134 -1.30 -2.03 0.24
CA ARG A 134 -0.79 -1.43 -0.99
C ARG A 134 0.67 -1.78 -1.21
N PRO A 135 1.08 -2.02 -2.47
CA PRO A 135 2.49 -2.05 -2.78
C PRO A 135 3.11 -0.68 -2.45
N LEU A 136 4.37 -0.71 -2.04
CA LEU A 136 5.14 0.52 -1.84
C LEU A 136 5.15 1.33 -3.15
N PRO A 137 5.04 2.67 -3.09
CA PRO A 137 5.22 3.54 -4.25
C PRO A 137 6.49 3.20 -5.02
N ARG A 138 6.51 3.41 -6.33
CA ARG A 138 7.69 3.04 -7.15
C ARG A 138 8.94 3.85 -6.79
N GLY A 139 8.76 5.04 -6.22
CA GLY A 139 9.83 5.88 -5.67
C GLY A 139 10.09 5.66 -4.18
N ALA A 140 9.40 4.73 -3.53
CA ALA A 140 9.61 4.46 -2.12
C ALA A 140 11.02 3.94 -1.88
N TYR A 141 11.59 4.38 -0.76
CA TYR A 141 12.88 3.91 -0.30
C TYR A 141 12.90 2.38 -0.20
N THR A 142 13.91 1.78 -0.83
CA THR A 142 14.18 0.36 -0.70
C THR A 142 15.21 0.17 0.39
N MET A 143 14.81 -0.49 1.47
CA MET A 143 15.70 -0.77 2.59
C MET A 143 16.75 -1.80 2.15
N SER A 144 18.03 -1.47 2.31
CA SER A 144 19.09 -2.44 2.07
C SER A 144 19.03 -3.57 3.09
N ARG A 145 19.69 -4.69 2.79
CA ARG A 145 19.75 -5.82 3.72
C ARG A 145 20.40 -5.44 5.06
N ASP A 146 21.41 -4.58 5.03
CA ASP A 146 22.13 -4.19 6.24
C ASP A 146 21.27 -3.28 7.11
N GLU A 147 20.56 -2.32 6.51
CA GLU A 147 19.59 -1.49 7.23
C GLU A 147 18.45 -2.33 7.82
N ALA A 148 17.96 -3.35 7.09
CA ALA A 148 16.96 -4.28 7.61
C ALA A 148 17.48 -5.09 8.81
N ARG A 149 18.74 -5.51 8.78
CA ARG A 149 19.39 -6.20 9.91
C ARG A 149 19.46 -5.29 11.12
N GLU A 150 19.92 -4.05 10.94
CA GLU A 150 20.02 -3.04 12.01
C GLU A 150 18.66 -2.77 12.67
N VAL A 151 17.58 -2.64 11.87
CA VAL A 151 16.23 -2.44 12.39
C VAL A 151 15.76 -3.64 13.23
N LEU A 152 16.02 -4.87 12.79
CA LEU A 152 15.66 -6.08 13.52
C LEU A 152 16.42 -6.23 14.85
N GLU A 153 17.72 -5.90 14.85
CA GLU A 153 18.56 -5.89 16.06
C GLU A 153 18.12 -4.81 17.06
N ALA A 154 17.83 -3.60 16.57
CA ALA A 154 17.29 -2.51 17.37
C ALA A 154 15.93 -2.88 17.99
N ALA A 155 15.04 -3.49 17.20
CA ALA A 155 13.74 -3.95 17.67
C ALA A 155 13.88 -5.03 18.77
N GLN A 156 14.78 -6.00 18.60
CA GLN A 156 15.06 -7.02 19.61
C GLN A 156 15.60 -6.40 20.91
N THR A 157 16.54 -5.47 20.80
CA THR A 157 17.13 -4.77 21.95
C THR A 157 16.07 -3.99 22.71
N ARG A 158 15.23 -3.23 21.99
CA ARG A 158 14.12 -2.48 22.59
C ARG A 158 13.08 -3.39 23.26
N ALA A 159 12.74 -4.52 22.64
CA ALA A 159 11.81 -5.49 23.21
C ALA A 159 12.33 -6.07 24.54
N ARG A 160 13.63 -6.38 24.63
CA ARG A 160 14.28 -6.84 25.87
C ARG A 160 14.29 -5.76 26.96
N HIS A 161 14.50 -4.49 26.59
CA HIS A 161 14.43 -3.39 27.56
C HIS A 161 13.03 -3.18 28.12
N LEU A 162 11.99 -3.29 27.28
CA LEU A 162 10.60 -3.10 27.70
C LEU A 162 10.07 -4.27 28.55
N ASN A 163 10.56 -5.49 28.30
CA ASN A 163 10.20 -6.69 29.06
C ASN A 163 11.45 -7.34 29.67
N PRO A 164 11.94 -6.84 30.82
CA PRO A 164 13.13 -7.37 31.49
C PRO A 164 12.87 -8.70 32.24
N ARG A 165 11.60 -9.10 32.41
CA ARG A 165 11.23 -10.42 32.94
C ARG A 165 11.21 -11.46 31.82
N GLU A 166 11.41 -12.72 32.21
CA GLU A 166 11.51 -13.94 31.39
C GLU A 166 10.72 -13.86 30.06
N PRO A 167 11.31 -14.26 28.93
CA PRO A 167 10.81 -13.88 27.61
C PRO A 167 9.46 -14.53 27.38
N VAL A 168 8.39 -13.77 27.61
CA VAL A 168 7.15 -13.96 26.85
C VAL A 168 7.60 -13.98 25.40
N PRO A 169 7.43 -15.09 24.66
CA PRO A 169 8.00 -15.17 23.33
C PRO A 169 7.30 -14.15 22.45
N GLY A 170 8.02 -13.06 22.20
CA GLY A 170 7.58 -12.01 21.33
C GLY A 170 7.49 -12.51 19.89
N PRO A 171 6.90 -11.69 19.01
CA PRO A 171 6.65 -12.05 17.61
C PRO A 171 7.93 -12.43 16.83
N LEU A 172 9.10 -12.03 17.33
CA LEU A 172 10.38 -12.37 16.72
C LEU A 172 10.91 -13.75 17.13
N VAL A 173 10.42 -14.43 18.16
CA VAL A 173 11.01 -15.70 18.65
C VAL A 173 10.98 -16.80 17.59
N GLY A 174 9.94 -16.84 16.73
CA GLY A 174 9.87 -17.74 15.58
C GLY A 174 10.72 -17.32 14.39
N VAL A 175 11.27 -16.09 14.39
CA VAL A 175 12.23 -15.61 13.38
C VAL A 175 13.60 -16.08 13.82
N GLY A 176 14.00 -17.26 13.33
CA GLY A 176 15.29 -17.87 13.64
C GLY A 176 16.48 -16.92 13.39
N PRO A 177 17.62 -17.14 14.06
CA PRO A 177 18.80 -16.26 13.97
C PRO A 177 19.22 -15.99 12.53
N ASP A 178 19.14 -16.99 11.65
CA ASP A 178 19.48 -16.85 10.23
C ASP A 178 18.58 -15.86 9.48
N THR A 179 17.29 -15.78 9.82
CA THR A 179 16.36 -14.84 9.15
C THR A 179 16.54 -13.41 9.67
N ARG A 180 16.98 -13.24 10.93
CA ARG A 180 17.32 -11.93 11.48
C ARG A 180 18.64 -11.39 10.93
N LEU A 181 19.65 -12.27 10.80
CA LEU A 181 20.98 -11.91 10.33
C LEU A 181 21.06 -11.81 8.81
N ASN A 182 20.19 -12.52 8.08
CA ASN A 182 20.19 -12.54 6.62
C ASN A 182 18.77 -12.40 6.04
N PRO A 183 18.15 -11.20 6.15
CA PRO A 183 16.84 -10.95 5.58
C PRO A 183 16.93 -11.01 4.03
N ARG A 184 15.95 -11.67 3.39
CA ARG A 184 15.93 -11.99 1.95
C ARG A 184 14.74 -11.34 1.26
N PRO A 185 14.90 -10.78 0.05
CA PRO A 185 13.78 -10.22 -0.68
C PRO A 185 12.79 -11.27 -1.18
N GLY A 186 11.49 -11.04 -0.96
CA GLY A 186 10.43 -11.81 -1.60
C GLY A 186 9.19 -12.08 -0.75
N LEU A 187 8.10 -12.47 -1.43
CA LEU A 187 6.69 -12.61 -0.99
C LEU A 187 6.37 -13.42 0.29
N ARG A 188 7.36 -13.82 1.10
CA ARG A 188 7.17 -14.38 2.44
C ARG A 188 8.21 -13.94 3.49
N ARG A 189 9.25 -13.17 3.17
CA ARG A 189 10.31 -12.74 4.12
C ARG A 189 10.93 -11.41 3.69
N TRP A 190 11.39 -10.64 4.67
CA TRP A 190 11.73 -9.23 4.53
C TRP A 190 13.02 -9.03 3.72
N VAL A 191 12.94 -8.24 2.64
CA VAL A 191 13.81 -7.19 2.05
C VAL A 191 13.15 -6.83 0.71
#